data_AF-A0A0H5QNL3-F1
#
_entry.id   AF-A0A0H5QNL3-F1
#
_cell.length_a   1.000
_cell.length_b   1.000
_cell.length_c   1.000
_cell.angle_alpha   90.00
_cell.angle_beta   90.00
_cell.angle_gamma   90.00
#
_symmetry.space_group_name_H-M   'P 1'
#
loop_
_entity.id
_entity.type
_entity.pdbx_description
1 polymer ?
#
loop_
_entity_poly.entity_id
_entity_poly.type
_entity_poly.pdbx_seq_one_letter_code
_entity_poly.pdbx_strand_id
1 'polypeptide(L)'
;MPFPTNMVYIRWEFQWSPVGGAGATEIQNFGIWAEVKDPIQPPFPGWNNVCNDGAQIAANAWKVNMEPGRFANPVLFQRAVVYHYDQGHEQALDRGESGGTQGPEVWRGAGNATLPPQSTIAVSLYGFEPGTYQFQPGRHRGRIYLPTSTRQMLGDDGTLDPTNRELLRGDLLNFFDDLVSEFDTVSFTPMISSVTGQIATPITWFRIGSVMDTQRRRRNRLPENYLNTPLTD
;
A
#
# COMPACT_ATOMS: atom_id res chain seq x y z
N MET A 1 0.55 -24.24 9.91
CA MET A 1 -0.81 -23.74 10.13
C MET A 1 -1.32 -23.28 8.78
N PRO A 2 -2.49 -23.75 8.34
CA PRO A 2 -3.07 -23.28 7.09
C PRO A 2 -3.36 -21.78 7.22
N PHE A 3 -3.07 -21.05 6.15
CA PHE A 3 -3.44 -19.64 6.04
C PHE A 3 -4.97 -19.51 6.14
N PRO A 4 -5.51 -18.41 6.69
CA PRO A 4 -6.96 -18.24 6.74
C PRO A 4 -7.55 -18.30 5.32
N THR A 5 -8.62 -19.08 5.15
CA THR A 5 -9.25 -19.30 3.83
C THR A 5 -10.02 -18.08 3.34
N ASN A 6 -10.23 -17.09 4.20
CA ASN A 6 -10.95 -15.86 3.91
C ASN A 6 -10.00 -14.70 3.57
N MET A 7 -8.85 -14.96 2.94
CA MET A 7 -7.87 -13.92 2.63
C MET A 7 -7.69 -13.67 1.14
N VAL A 8 -7.40 -12.41 0.83
CA VAL A 8 -7.05 -11.95 -0.52
C VAL A 8 -5.72 -11.20 -0.49
N TYR A 9 -5.04 -11.17 -1.63
CA TYR A 9 -3.89 -10.30 -1.85
C TYR A 9 -4.27 -9.15 -2.78
N ILE A 10 -4.11 -7.93 -2.30
CA ILE A 10 -4.41 -6.71 -3.04
C ILE A 10 -3.09 -6.12 -3.54
N ARG A 11 -2.97 -5.86 -4.83
CA ARG A 11 -1.78 -5.30 -5.48
C ARG A 11 -2.14 -4.03 -6.24
N TRP A 12 -1.39 -2.95 -6.01
CA TRP A 12 -1.48 -1.72 -6.78
C TRP A 12 -0.33 -1.66 -7.78
N GLU A 13 -0.64 -1.40 -9.04
CA GLU A 13 0.31 -1.32 -10.14
C GLU A 13 0.36 0.10 -10.69
N PHE A 14 1.60 0.56 -10.89
CA PHE A 14 1.91 1.87 -11.41
C PHE A 14 2.86 1.71 -12.59
N GLN A 15 2.56 2.40 -13.67
CA GLN A 15 3.46 2.53 -14.80
C GLN A 15 4.37 3.72 -14.55
N TRP A 16 5.66 3.51 -14.69
CA TRP A 16 6.60 4.57 -14.93
C TRP A 16 6.67 4.84 -16.43
N SER A 17 6.11 5.97 -16.86
CA SER A 17 6.12 6.38 -18.27
C SER A 17 6.68 7.80 -18.39
N PRO A 18 7.82 8.00 -19.06
CA PRO A 18 8.33 9.34 -19.34
C PRO A 18 7.25 10.17 -20.05
N VAL A 19 7.06 11.42 -19.61
CA VAL A 19 6.09 12.32 -20.24
C VAL A 19 6.43 12.51 -21.71
N GLY A 20 5.54 12.06 -22.61
CA GLY A 20 5.67 12.21 -24.06
C GLY A 20 6.55 11.19 -24.80
N GLY A 21 6.98 10.09 -24.16
CA GLY A 21 7.92 9.13 -24.77
C GLY A 21 7.34 7.74 -25.08
N ALA A 22 7.66 7.22 -26.27
CA ALA A 22 7.67 5.77 -26.53
C ALA A 22 8.97 5.19 -25.92
N GLY A 23 8.89 4.65 -24.72
CA GLY A 23 10.04 4.10 -23.99
C GLY A 23 9.66 2.89 -23.16
N ALA A 24 10.67 2.13 -22.70
CA ALA A 24 10.48 0.99 -21.81
C ALA A 24 9.72 1.43 -20.56
N THR A 25 8.57 0.83 -20.32
CA THR A 25 7.73 1.08 -19.16
C THR A 25 8.18 0.20 -18.03
N GLU A 26 8.60 0.79 -16.91
CA GLU A 26 8.84 0.05 -15.68
C GLU A 26 7.53 -0.03 -14.90
N ILE A 27 7.22 -1.21 -14.34
CA ILE A 27 6.07 -1.37 -13.45
C ILE A 27 6.56 -1.28 -12.00
N GLN A 28 6.06 -0.30 -11.29
CA GLN A 28 6.21 -0.19 -9.84
C GLN A 28 4.95 -0.78 -9.20
N ASN A 29 5.10 -1.58 -8.15
CA ASN A 29 3.95 -2.11 -7.44
C ASN A 29 4.24 -2.26 -5.95
N PHE A 30 3.17 -2.33 -5.18
CA PHE A 30 3.17 -2.84 -3.82
C PHE A 30 1.89 -3.63 -3.62
N GLY A 31 1.83 -4.41 -2.54
CA GLY A 31 0.62 -5.12 -2.19
C GLY A 31 0.55 -5.46 -0.71
N ILE A 32 -0.68 -5.77 -0.29
CA ILE A 32 -1.06 -6.00 1.09
C ILE A 32 -1.99 -7.22 1.10
N TRP A 33 -1.85 -8.07 2.12
CA TRP A 33 -2.83 -9.11 2.38
C TRP A 33 -4.02 -8.52 3.10
N ALA A 34 -5.23 -8.97 2.83
CA ALA A 34 -6.41 -8.56 3.57
C ALA A 34 -7.26 -9.77 3.93
N GLU A 35 -7.83 -9.75 5.12
CA GLU A 35 -8.89 -10.65 5.52
C GLU A 35 -10.23 -10.08 5.04
N VAL A 36 -11.05 -10.93 4.42
CA VAL A 36 -12.41 -10.62 4.02
C VAL A 36 -13.31 -10.97 5.20
N LYS A 37 -13.94 -9.95 5.78
CA LYS A 37 -15.00 -10.11 6.76
C LYS A 37 -16.32 -10.14 6.01
N ASP A 38 -17.00 -11.28 6.07
CA ASP A 38 -18.36 -11.44 5.59
C ASP A 38 -19.30 -10.61 6.50
N PRO A 39 -19.98 -9.58 6.00
CA PRO A 39 -20.85 -8.75 6.81
C PRO A 39 -22.17 -9.48 7.07
N ILE A 40 -22.15 -10.49 7.93
CA ILE A 40 -23.28 -11.00 8.75
C ILE A 40 -24.57 -11.44 7.98
N GLN A 41 -24.68 -11.23 6.67
CA GLN A 41 -25.90 -11.38 5.88
C GLN A 41 -25.68 -12.47 4.81
N PRO A 42 -26.00 -13.74 5.11
CA PRO A 42 -26.00 -14.79 4.10
C PRO A 42 -26.97 -14.47 2.95
N PRO A 43 -26.65 -14.85 1.70
CA PRO A 43 -25.51 -15.69 1.32
C PRO A 43 -24.24 -14.90 0.92
N PHE A 44 -23.06 -15.48 1.19
CA PHE A 44 -21.77 -15.00 0.72
C PHE A 44 -21.81 -14.67 -0.80
N PRO A 45 -21.38 -13.46 -1.22
CA PRO A 45 -21.55 -12.98 -2.60
C PRO A 45 -20.74 -13.76 -3.63
N GLY A 46 -19.81 -14.63 -3.20
CA GLY A 46 -18.93 -15.41 -4.06
C GLY A 46 -17.62 -14.68 -4.35
N TRP A 47 -16.53 -15.44 -4.47
CA TRP A 47 -15.16 -14.90 -4.56
C TRP A 47 -14.92 -13.98 -5.76
N ASN A 48 -15.57 -14.23 -6.90
CA ASN A 48 -15.48 -13.34 -8.06
C ASN A 48 -16.01 -11.92 -7.76
N ASN A 49 -17.15 -11.81 -7.05
CA ASN A 49 -17.72 -10.52 -6.68
C ASN A 49 -16.82 -9.82 -5.65
N VAL A 50 -16.38 -10.55 -4.61
CA VAL A 50 -15.41 -10.05 -3.61
C VAL A 50 -14.15 -9.48 -4.27
N CYS A 51 -13.59 -10.17 -5.26
CA CYS A 51 -12.37 -9.70 -5.93
C CYS A 51 -12.64 -8.46 -6.80
N ASN A 52 -13.78 -8.40 -7.51
CA ASN A 52 -14.13 -7.25 -8.33
C ASN A 52 -14.41 -6.00 -7.48
N ASP A 53 -15.22 -6.14 -6.43
CA ASP A 53 -15.56 -5.06 -5.51
C ASP A 53 -14.31 -4.59 -4.75
N GLY A 54 -13.52 -5.54 -4.24
CA GLY A 54 -12.25 -5.25 -3.59
C GLY A 54 -11.27 -4.50 -4.50
N ALA A 55 -11.20 -4.84 -5.78
CA ALA A 55 -10.35 -4.12 -6.72
C ALA A 55 -10.84 -2.68 -6.94
N GLN A 56 -12.15 -2.48 -7.03
CA GLN A 56 -12.75 -1.15 -7.16
C GLN A 56 -12.48 -0.29 -5.92
N ILE A 57 -12.66 -0.84 -4.72
CA ILE A 57 -12.39 -0.17 -3.44
C ILE A 57 -10.91 0.21 -3.37
N ALA A 58 -10.02 -0.74 -3.63
CA ALA A 58 -8.58 -0.51 -3.59
C ALA A 58 -8.13 0.57 -4.60
N ALA A 59 -8.72 0.59 -5.81
CA ALA A 59 -8.45 1.62 -6.80
C ALA A 59 -8.97 2.99 -6.35
N ASN A 60 -10.21 3.06 -5.86
CA ASN A 60 -10.83 4.30 -5.40
C ASN A 60 -10.10 4.89 -4.19
N ALA A 61 -9.81 4.07 -3.18
CA ALA A 61 -9.08 4.48 -1.98
C ALA A 61 -7.73 5.13 -2.35
N TRP A 62 -7.02 4.58 -3.34
CA TRP A 62 -5.79 5.22 -3.83
C TRP A 62 -6.08 6.54 -4.54
N LYS A 63 -6.96 6.54 -5.54
CA LYS A 63 -7.22 7.70 -6.40
C LYS A 63 -7.74 8.91 -5.62
N VAL A 64 -8.56 8.67 -4.60
CA VAL A 64 -9.21 9.70 -3.78
C VAL A 64 -8.22 10.28 -2.76
N ASN A 65 -7.43 9.43 -2.10
CA ASN A 65 -6.68 9.86 -0.91
C ASN A 65 -5.21 10.18 -1.16
N MET A 66 -4.61 9.63 -2.21
CA MET A 66 -3.19 9.85 -2.49
C MET A 66 -2.99 11.10 -3.34
N GLU A 67 -2.45 12.16 -2.77
CA GLU A 67 -2.26 13.42 -3.49
C GLU A 67 -1.24 13.29 -4.62
N PRO A 68 -1.63 13.57 -5.88
CA PRO A 68 -0.76 13.55 -7.04
C PRO A 68 0.56 14.30 -6.84
N GLY A 69 0.52 15.47 -6.19
CA GLY A 69 1.70 16.32 -5.98
C GLY A 69 2.84 15.66 -5.20
N ARG A 70 2.59 14.56 -4.48
CA ARG A 70 3.59 13.81 -3.70
C ARG A 70 4.39 12.82 -4.54
N PHE A 71 3.92 12.51 -5.74
CA PHE A 71 4.49 11.50 -6.63
C PHE A 71 5.07 12.13 -7.88
N ALA A 72 6.11 11.51 -8.43
CA ALA A 72 6.74 12.00 -9.64
C ALA A 72 5.77 11.93 -10.84
N ASN A 73 5.80 12.93 -11.72
CA ASN A 73 4.91 13.00 -12.89
C ASN A 73 4.89 11.73 -13.79
N PRO A 74 6.02 11.04 -13.99
CA PRO A 74 6.03 9.79 -14.75
C PRO A 74 5.24 8.63 -14.11
N VAL A 75 4.90 8.70 -12.82
CA VAL A 75 4.12 7.67 -12.12
C VAL A 75 2.65 7.78 -12.55
N LEU A 76 2.14 6.72 -13.15
CA LEU A 76 0.76 6.59 -13.60
C LEU A 76 0.12 5.39 -12.91
N PHE A 77 -0.98 5.59 -12.20
CA PHE A 77 -1.74 4.45 -11.65
C PHE A 77 -2.33 3.65 -12.80
N GLN A 78 -2.01 2.37 -12.90
CA GLN A 78 -2.60 1.49 -13.90
C GLN A 78 -3.85 0.83 -13.35
N ARG A 79 -3.73 0.12 -12.23
CA ARG A 79 -4.81 -0.69 -11.66
C ARG A 79 -4.51 -1.15 -10.24
N ALA A 80 -5.57 -1.46 -9.51
CA ALA A 80 -5.54 -2.37 -8.37
C ALA A 80 -6.03 -3.75 -8.83
N VAL A 81 -5.40 -4.80 -8.33
CA VAL A 81 -5.74 -6.20 -8.63
C VAL A 81 -5.90 -6.94 -7.31
N VAL A 82 -7.02 -7.65 -7.16
CA VAL A 82 -7.30 -8.50 -6.01
C VAL A 82 -7.24 -9.95 -6.45
N TYR A 83 -6.51 -10.75 -5.68
CA TYR A 83 -6.33 -12.17 -5.90
C TYR A 83 -6.85 -12.96 -4.71
N HIS A 84 -7.77 -13.89 -4.97
CA HIS A 84 -8.08 -14.98 -4.05
C HIS A 84 -7.26 -16.20 -4.48
N TYR A 85 -6.43 -16.72 -3.57
CA TYR A 85 -5.52 -17.83 -3.85
C TYR A 85 -6.01 -19.15 -3.26
N ASP A 86 -5.49 -20.25 -3.79
CA ASP A 86 -5.58 -21.54 -3.10
C ASP A 86 -4.81 -21.54 -1.77
N GLN A 87 -5.01 -22.57 -0.93
CA GLN A 87 -4.36 -22.64 0.40
C GLN A 87 -2.82 -22.62 0.34
N GLY A 88 -2.22 -23.01 -0.79
CA GLY A 88 -0.78 -22.96 -1.02
C GLY A 88 -0.24 -21.61 -1.52
N HIS A 89 -1.12 -20.69 -1.94
CA HIS A 89 -0.78 -19.48 -2.67
C HIS A 89 0.01 -19.71 -3.96
N GLU A 90 -0.18 -20.87 -4.57
CA GLU A 90 0.48 -21.26 -5.81
C GLU A 90 -0.35 -20.83 -7.03
N GLN A 91 -1.67 -20.78 -6.87
CA GLN A 91 -2.60 -20.45 -7.95
C GLN A 91 -3.67 -19.46 -7.49
N ALA A 92 -3.86 -18.39 -8.27
CA ALA A 92 -5.02 -17.52 -8.13
C ALA A 92 -6.27 -18.27 -8.61
N LEU A 93 -7.25 -18.44 -7.73
CA LEU A 93 -8.55 -19.04 -8.00
C LEU A 93 -9.51 -18.03 -8.62
N ASP A 94 -9.53 -16.81 -8.05
CA ASP A 94 -10.34 -15.70 -8.52
C ASP A 94 -9.49 -14.44 -8.62
N ARG A 95 -9.90 -13.54 -9.52
CA ARG A 95 -9.17 -12.30 -9.81
C ARG A 95 -10.13 -11.20 -10.20
N GLY A 96 -9.99 -10.05 -9.56
CA GLY A 96 -10.66 -8.81 -9.94
C GLY A 96 -9.64 -7.71 -10.20
N GLU A 97 -9.96 -6.79 -11.10
CA GLU A 97 -9.12 -5.63 -11.38
C GLU A 97 -9.96 -4.38 -11.62
N SER A 98 -9.46 -3.23 -11.14
CA SER A 98 -10.06 -1.93 -11.40
C SER A 98 -8.99 -0.87 -11.56
N GLY A 99 -9.25 0.11 -12.41
CA GLY A 99 -8.31 1.16 -12.78
C GLY A 99 -8.39 1.50 -14.26
N GLY A 100 -7.32 2.07 -14.79
CA GLY A 100 -7.21 2.45 -16.17
C GLY A 100 -6.17 3.54 -16.38
N THR A 101 -5.51 3.50 -17.53
CA THR A 101 -4.53 4.50 -17.96
C THR A 101 -5.13 5.59 -18.85
N GLN A 102 -6.44 5.55 -19.08
CA GLN A 102 -7.17 6.46 -19.98
C GLN A 102 -8.42 7.01 -19.29
N GLY A 103 -8.83 8.22 -19.71
CA GLY A 103 -10.03 8.90 -19.23
C GLY A 103 -9.74 10.08 -18.27
N PRO A 104 -10.79 10.82 -17.89
CA PRO A 104 -10.67 11.98 -16.99
C PRO A 104 -10.30 11.60 -15.54
N GLU A 105 -10.45 10.32 -15.17
CA GLU A 105 -10.19 9.81 -13.82
C GLU A 105 -8.83 9.09 -13.68
N VAL A 106 -7.90 9.42 -14.57
CA VAL A 106 -6.55 8.86 -14.53
C VAL A 106 -5.76 9.55 -13.43
N TRP A 107 -5.39 8.76 -12.42
CA TRP A 107 -4.47 9.23 -11.40
C TRP A 107 -3.04 9.17 -11.92
N ARG A 108 -2.33 10.29 -11.82
CA ARG A 108 -0.94 10.45 -12.20
C ARG A 108 -0.26 11.33 -11.17
N GLY A 109 1.00 11.08 -10.86
CA GLY A 109 1.80 12.02 -10.11
C GLY A 109 1.82 13.41 -10.77
N ALA A 110 1.88 14.46 -9.96
CA ALA A 110 1.91 15.85 -10.42
C ALA A 110 3.22 16.56 -10.03
N GLY A 111 4.17 15.82 -9.44
CA GLY A 111 5.44 16.34 -8.99
C GLY A 111 6.39 16.72 -10.15
N ASN A 112 6.83 17.99 -10.16
CA ASN A 112 7.65 18.54 -11.25
C ASN A 112 9.10 18.05 -11.26
N ALA A 113 9.61 17.51 -10.15
CA ALA A 113 11.00 17.09 -10.03
C ALA A 113 11.05 15.65 -9.53
N THR A 114 11.75 14.78 -10.24
CA THR A 114 11.61 13.34 -10.05
C THR A 114 12.81 12.78 -9.30
N LEU A 115 12.57 12.00 -8.24
CA LEU A 115 13.63 11.18 -7.64
C LEU A 115 13.96 10.00 -8.55
N PRO A 116 15.19 9.43 -8.49
CA PRO A 116 15.48 8.20 -9.22
C PRO A 116 14.45 7.11 -8.88
N PRO A 117 13.96 6.30 -9.85
CA PRO A 117 12.95 5.26 -9.61
C PRO A 117 13.29 4.30 -8.48
N GLN A 118 14.59 4.09 -8.24
CA GLN A 118 15.13 3.24 -7.18
C GLN A 118 14.91 3.81 -5.77
N SER A 119 14.52 5.09 -5.64
CA SER A 119 14.31 5.77 -4.36
C SER A 119 12.83 5.76 -4.01
N THR A 120 12.50 5.11 -2.90
CA THR A 120 11.13 4.93 -2.41
C THR A 120 11.00 5.37 -0.95
N ILE A 121 9.83 5.87 -0.61
CA ILE A 121 9.39 5.99 0.78
C ILE A 121 8.95 4.59 1.23
N ALA A 122 9.51 4.11 2.34
CA ALA A 122 9.15 2.84 2.92
C ALA A 122 8.23 3.04 4.13
N VAL A 123 6.97 2.60 4.01
CA VAL A 123 6.00 2.61 5.09
C VAL A 123 6.09 1.28 5.81
N SER A 124 6.41 1.31 7.11
CA SER A 124 6.45 0.10 7.92
C SER A 124 5.08 -0.15 8.54
N LEU A 125 4.60 -1.38 8.43
CA LEU A 125 3.30 -1.82 8.92
C LEU A 125 3.50 -2.67 10.17
N TYR A 126 2.61 -2.54 11.14
CA TYR A 126 2.71 -3.22 12.42
C TYR A 126 1.33 -3.72 12.86
N GLY A 127 1.31 -4.91 13.45
CA GLY A 127 0.15 -5.41 14.20
C GLY A 127 0.18 -5.11 15.69
N PHE A 128 1.03 -4.17 16.11
CA PHE A 128 1.21 -3.74 17.50
C PHE A 128 1.77 -2.31 17.53
N GLU A 129 1.68 -1.63 18.67
CA GLU A 129 2.20 -0.27 18.81
C GLU A 129 3.75 -0.23 18.67
N PRO A 130 4.30 0.53 17.71
CA PRO A 130 5.76 0.59 17.52
C PRO A 130 6.49 1.15 18.74
N GLY A 131 7.44 0.38 19.28
CA GLY A 131 8.25 0.77 20.44
C GLY A 131 7.85 0.05 21.73
N THR A 132 6.73 -0.67 21.73
CA THR A 132 6.33 -1.55 22.84
C THR A 132 6.96 -2.94 22.71
N TYR A 133 6.99 -3.69 23.82
CA TYR A 133 7.43 -5.08 23.79
C TYR A 133 6.36 -5.94 23.12
N GLN A 134 6.77 -6.66 22.08
CA GLN A 134 5.97 -7.70 21.44
C GLN A 134 6.82 -8.96 21.36
N PHE A 135 6.25 -10.11 21.71
CA PHE A 135 6.93 -11.38 21.51
C PHE A 135 7.09 -11.63 19.99
N GLN A 136 8.32 -11.91 19.55
CA GLN A 136 8.65 -12.14 18.13
C GLN A 136 8.18 -10.99 17.20
N PRO A 137 8.63 -9.74 17.43
CA PRO A 137 8.09 -8.56 16.76
C PRO A 137 8.27 -8.60 15.23
N GLY A 138 9.29 -9.30 14.73
CA GLY A 138 9.51 -9.48 13.30
C GLY A 138 8.39 -10.22 12.57
N ARG A 139 7.59 -11.03 13.27
CA ARG A 139 6.46 -11.78 12.67
C ARG A 139 5.18 -10.95 12.54
N HIS A 140 5.13 -9.79 13.20
CA HIS A 140 3.98 -8.88 13.20
C HIS A 140 4.35 -7.53 12.56
N ARG A 141 5.34 -7.55 11.64
CA ARG A 141 5.85 -6.36 10.94
C ARG A 141 5.93 -6.62 9.45
N GLY A 142 5.45 -5.65 8.67
CA GLY A 142 5.53 -5.62 7.23
C GLY A 142 6.11 -4.30 6.73
N ARG A 143 6.29 -4.20 5.42
CA ARG A 143 6.62 -2.94 4.74
C ARG A 143 5.95 -2.89 3.38
N ILE A 144 5.50 -1.70 3.01
CA ILE A 144 5.18 -1.35 1.62
C ILE A 144 6.13 -0.25 1.15
N TYR A 145 6.41 -0.27 -0.15
CA TYR A 145 7.25 0.70 -0.82
C TYR A 145 6.35 1.48 -1.76
N LEU A 146 6.20 2.78 -1.48
CA LEU A 146 5.34 3.63 -2.28
C LEU A 146 5.94 3.87 -3.67
N PRO A 147 5.11 4.17 -4.68
CA PRO A 147 5.61 4.60 -5.97
C PRO A 147 6.57 5.78 -5.84
N THR A 148 7.44 5.94 -6.83
CA THR A 148 8.51 6.94 -6.78
C THR A 148 7.96 8.33 -6.50
N SER A 149 8.47 8.90 -5.41
CA SER A 149 8.04 10.21 -4.91
C SER A 149 8.71 11.35 -5.67
N THR A 150 8.11 12.53 -5.58
CA THR A 150 8.70 13.74 -6.13
C THR A 150 9.83 14.29 -5.24
N ARG A 151 10.80 15.02 -5.79
CA ARG A 151 11.91 15.65 -5.03
C ARG A 151 11.40 16.66 -4.01
N GLN A 152 10.24 17.28 -4.25
CA GLN A 152 9.59 18.22 -3.34
C GLN A 152 9.21 17.57 -2.00
N MET A 153 9.13 16.24 -1.93
CA MET A 153 8.93 15.52 -0.67
C MET A 153 10.15 15.61 0.25
N LEU A 154 11.32 15.96 -0.26
CA LEU A 154 12.56 16.06 0.52
C LEU A 154 12.87 17.50 0.92
N GLY A 155 13.39 17.69 2.13
CA GLY A 155 14.00 18.93 2.57
C GLY A 155 15.37 19.18 1.94
N ASP A 156 16.06 20.21 2.42
CA ASP A 156 17.40 20.59 1.94
C ASP A 156 18.48 19.58 2.35
N ASP A 157 18.26 18.85 3.46
CA ASP A 157 19.16 17.81 3.96
C ASP A 157 18.99 16.46 3.24
N GLY A 158 18.07 16.38 2.27
CA GLY A 158 17.79 15.16 1.52
C GLY A 158 16.98 14.10 2.29
N THR A 159 16.46 14.44 3.47
CA THR A 159 15.46 13.66 4.20
C THR A 159 14.05 14.11 3.84
N LEU A 160 13.02 13.33 4.16
CA LEU A 160 11.63 13.73 3.97
C LEU A 160 11.34 14.97 4.81
N ASP A 161 10.88 16.01 4.13
CA ASP A 161 10.47 17.25 4.75
C ASP A 161 9.37 16.96 5.80
N PRO A 162 9.48 17.49 7.04
CA PRO A 162 8.54 17.20 8.10
C PRO A 162 7.08 17.50 7.75
N THR A 163 6.82 18.59 7.04
CA THR A 163 5.47 18.99 6.63
C THR A 163 4.93 18.03 5.57
N ASN A 164 5.71 17.72 4.53
CA ASN A 164 5.28 16.75 3.52
C ASN A 164 5.08 15.35 4.08
N ARG A 165 5.89 14.95 5.08
CA ARG A 165 5.74 13.66 5.76
C ARG A 165 4.48 13.59 6.60
N GLU A 166 4.10 14.69 7.26
CA GLU A 166 2.85 14.80 8.01
C GLU A 166 1.62 14.76 7.07
N LEU A 167 1.71 15.41 5.92
CA LEU A 167 0.64 15.34 4.93
C LEU A 167 0.51 13.93 4.33
N LEU A 168 1.63 13.27 4.02
CA LEU A 168 1.63 11.87 3.57
C LEU A 168 1.06 10.92 4.64
N ARG A 169 1.27 11.21 5.92
CA ARG A 169 0.64 10.47 7.03
C ARG A 169 -0.88 10.60 6.96
N GLY A 170 -1.41 11.79 6.69
CA GLY A 170 -2.84 12.02 6.50
C GLY A 170 -3.41 11.25 5.31
N ASP A 171 -2.75 11.33 4.14
CA ASP A 171 -3.16 10.57 2.94
C ASP A 171 -3.22 9.07 3.19
N LEU A 172 -2.18 8.53 3.85
CA LEU A 172 -2.10 7.10 4.12
C LEU A 172 -3.15 6.67 5.14
N LEU A 173 -3.46 7.50 6.13
CA LEU A 173 -4.53 7.22 7.09
C LEU A 173 -5.88 7.11 6.34
N ASN A 174 -6.24 8.12 5.55
CA ASN A 174 -7.49 8.10 4.78
C ASN A 174 -7.51 6.95 3.76
N PHE A 175 -6.37 6.65 3.12
CA PHE A 175 -6.24 5.49 2.23
C PHE A 175 -6.54 4.17 2.95
N PHE A 176 -6.02 3.98 4.16
CA PHE A 176 -6.30 2.77 4.94
C PHE A 176 -7.74 2.74 5.44
N ASP A 177 -8.28 3.86 5.91
CA ASP A 177 -9.67 3.95 6.39
C ASP A 177 -10.66 3.63 5.25
N ASP A 178 -10.46 4.18 4.04
CA ASP A 178 -11.29 3.87 2.87
C ASP A 178 -11.10 2.43 2.39
N LEU A 179 -9.90 1.85 2.55
CA LEU A 179 -9.66 0.44 2.21
C LEU A 179 -10.42 -0.52 3.13
N VAL A 180 -10.62 -0.13 4.40
CA VAL A 180 -11.35 -0.92 5.40
C VAL A 180 -12.85 -0.65 5.38
N SER A 181 -13.28 0.46 4.75
CA SER A 181 -14.69 0.83 4.65
C SER A 181 -15.56 -0.29 4.04
N GLU A 182 -16.77 -0.45 4.59
CA GLU A 182 -17.74 -1.42 4.12
C GLU A 182 -18.30 -0.98 2.77
N PHE A 183 -18.28 -1.90 1.79
CA PHE A 183 -18.87 -1.66 0.49
C PHE A 183 -19.81 -2.79 0.13
N ASP A 184 -21.10 -2.47 0.01
CA ASP A 184 -22.23 -3.36 -0.26
C ASP A 184 -22.30 -4.61 0.65
N THR A 185 -21.40 -5.58 0.44
CA THR A 185 -21.44 -6.92 1.03
C THR A 185 -20.09 -7.45 1.50
N VAL A 186 -19.02 -6.63 1.55
CA VAL A 186 -17.73 -7.03 2.14
C VAL A 186 -17.03 -5.89 2.86
N SER A 187 -16.24 -6.24 3.88
CA SER A 187 -15.22 -5.36 4.47
C SER A 187 -13.85 -6.05 4.46
N PHE A 188 -12.79 -5.28 4.29
CA PHE A 188 -11.42 -5.77 4.28
C PHE A 188 -10.70 -5.35 5.54
N THR A 189 -10.02 -6.28 6.21
CA THR A 189 -9.09 -5.96 7.28
C THR A 189 -7.67 -6.19 6.77
N PRO A 190 -6.83 -5.15 6.59
CA PRO A 190 -5.46 -5.30 6.14
C PRO A 190 -4.64 -6.14 7.13
N MET A 191 -3.84 -7.08 6.62
CA MET A 191 -3.11 -8.09 7.37
C MET A 191 -1.62 -8.10 7.01
N ILE A 192 -0.81 -8.42 8.01
CA ILE A 192 0.59 -8.84 7.87
C ILE A 192 0.60 -10.36 7.83
N SER A 193 1.02 -10.93 6.71
CA SER A 193 1.26 -12.37 6.57
C SER A 193 2.72 -12.70 6.87
N SER A 194 2.96 -13.57 7.84
CA SER A 194 4.30 -14.07 8.18
C SER A 194 4.44 -15.53 7.79
N VAL A 195 5.21 -15.79 6.72
CA VAL A 195 5.48 -17.15 6.24
C VAL A 195 6.22 -17.98 7.29
N THR A 196 7.25 -17.40 7.92
CA THR A 196 8.03 -18.08 8.98
C THR A 196 7.21 -18.28 10.25
N GLY A 197 6.33 -17.34 10.58
CA GLY A 197 5.46 -17.42 11.75
C GLY A 197 4.24 -18.32 11.53
N GLN A 198 3.84 -18.52 10.27
CA GLN A 198 2.55 -19.09 9.89
C GLN A 198 1.38 -18.40 10.59
N ILE A 199 1.46 -17.08 10.68
CA ILE A 199 0.45 -16.22 11.32
C ILE A 199 0.07 -15.09 10.37
N ALA A 200 -1.19 -14.69 10.44
CA ALA A 200 -1.68 -13.41 9.93
C ALA A 200 -1.98 -12.50 11.12
N THR A 201 -1.64 -11.23 11.04
CA THR A 201 -1.92 -10.25 12.10
C THR A 201 -2.51 -9.00 11.47
N PRO A 202 -3.65 -8.48 11.97
CA PRO A 202 -4.18 -7.21 11.50
C PRO A 202 -3.13 -6.10 11.57
N ILE A 203 -3.12 -5.22 10.58
CA ILE A 203 -2.31 -4.00 10.63
C ILE A 203 -3.08 -3.00 11.49
N THR A 204 -2.53 -2.68 12.65
CA THR A 204 -3.13 -1.72 13.59
C THR A 204 -2.35 -0.41 13.65
N TRP A 205 -1.12 -0.40 13.12
CA TRP A 205 -0.26 0.77 13.08
C TRP A 205 0.55 0.82 11.78
N PHE A 206 0.82 2.04 11.31
CA PHE A 206 1.88 2.28 10.34
C PHE A 206 2.88 3.31 10.83
N ARG A 207 4.05 3.30 10.19
CA ARG A 207 5.18 4.15 10.55
C ARG A 207 5.91 4.67 9.32
N ILE A 208 6.09 5.98 9.26
CA ILE A 208 6.86 6.67 8.22
C ILE A 208 8.11 7.26 8.86
N GLY A 209 9.28 6.90 8.33
CA GLY A 209 10.55 7.48 8.78
C GLY A 209 10.98 8.65 7.91
N SER A 210 11.90 9.50 8.38
CA SER A 210 12.42 10.64 7.61
C SER A 210 13.34 10.25 6.45
N VAL A 211 13.81 9.00 6.35
CA VAL A 211 14.87 8.63 5.41
C VAL A 211 14.34 7.69 4.33
N MET A 212 14.65 7.99 3.06
CA MET A 212 14.35 7.15 1.89
C MET A 212 15.01 5.76 1.99
N ASP A 213 14.38 4.70 1.48
CA ASP A 213 14.85 3.31 1.66
C ASP A 213 16.31 3.07 1.22
N THR A 214 16.70 3.67 0.09
CA THR A 214 18.06 3.53 -0.47
C THR A 214 19.12 4.04 0.50
N GLN A 215 18.83 5.12 1.22
CA GLN A 215 19.70 5.67 2.26
C GLN A 215 19.64 4.83 3.55
N ARG A 216 18.51 4.17 3.84
CA ARG A 216 18.36 3.28 5.01
C ARG A 216 19.36 2.11 4.99
N ARG A 217 19.72 1.59 3.82
CA ARG A 217 20.66 0.45 3.71
C ARG A 217 22.12 0.82 3.97
N ARG A 218 22.47 2.11 3.93
CA ARG A 218 23.83 2.62 4.15
C ARG A 218 24.08 3.04 5.61
N ARG A 219 23.21 2.61 6.54
CA ARG A 219 23.05 3.15 7.90
C ARG A 219 24.05 2.64 8.93
N ASN A 220 25.07 3.45 9.15
CA ASN A 220 25.64 3.62 10.49
C ASN A 220 25.59 5.08 10.99
N ARG A 221 24.97 6.03 10.27
CA ARG A 221 25.22 7.48 10.51
C ARG A 221 24.04 8.46 10.47
N LEU A 222 22.84 8.08 10.04
CA LEU A 222 21.70 9.03 9.97
C LEU A 222 20.62 8.67 11.00
N PRO A 223 20.38 9.52 12.03
CA PRO A 223 19.27 9.33 12.94
C PRO A 223 17.95 9.45 12.18
N GLU A 224 17.02 8.54 12.44
CA GLU A 224 15.70 8.55 11.80
C GLU A 224 14.64 8.98 12.79
N ASN A 225 13.95 10.07 12.44
CA ASN A 225 12.74 10.48 13.12
C ASN A 225 11.56 9.77 12.48
N TYR A 226 10.60 9.32 13.27
CA TYR A 226 9.46 8.58 12.76
C TYR A 226 8.14 9.19 13.23
N LEU A 227 7.15 9.12 12.35
CA LEU A 227 5.75 9.31 12.68
C LEU A 227 5.14 7.93 12.85
N ASN A 228 4.62 7.64 14.05
CA ASN A 228 3.84 6.44 14.32
C ASN A 228 2.36 6.83 14.24
N THR A 229 1.54 6.02 13.59
CA THR A 229 0.12 6.34 13.40
C THR A 229 -0.73 5.11 13.64
N PRO A 230 -1.68 5.15 14.59
CA PRO A 230 -2.65 4.09 14.75
C PRO A 230 -3.61 4.12 13.56
N LEU A 231 -4.04 2.95 13.13
CA LEU A 231 -5.18 2.81 12.23
C LEU A 231 -6.46 2.68 13.07
N THR A 232 -7.58 3.12 12.52
CA THR A 232 -8.88 2.91 13.15
C THR A 232 -9.35 1.47 12.92
N ASP A 233 -10.02 0.90 13.93
CA ASP A 233 -10.59 -0.46 13.88
C ASP A 233 -11.96 -0.47 13.18
#